data_AF-A0A915ZSY5-F1
#
_entry.id   AF-A0A915ZSY5-F1
#
_cell.length_a   1.000
_cell.length_b   1.000
_cell.length_c   1.000
_cell.angle_alpha   90.00
_cell.angle_beta   90.00
_cell.angle_gamma   90.00
#
_symmetry.space_group_name_H-M   'P 1'
#
loop_
_entity.id
_entity.type
_entity.pdbx_description
1 polymer ?
#
loop_
_entity_poly.entity_id
_entity_poly.type
_entity_poly.pdbx_seq_one_letter_code
_entity_poly.pdbx_strand_id
1 'polypeptide(L)'
;MTQQAQVSALQTVEPVRQPRGPPFSLQTEEGLKNYYASEYLKEIGVLNKAKLDADYLVKPFQRPRQQRNNNSARIDRMEEGLNETRDAVSETQDSINQLSNQF
;
A
#
# COMPACT_ATOMS: atom_id res chain seq x y z
N MET A 1 12.35 21.41 27.71
CA MET A 1 11.57 20.20 27.37
C MET A 1 10.57 20.57 26.28
N THR A 2 10.89 20.31 25.02
CA THR A 2 10.05 20.65 23.86
C THR A 2 9.31 19.40 23.40
N GLN A 3 8.01 19.34 23.64
CA GLN A 3 7.14 18.28 23.12
C GLN A 3 6.79 18.62 21.67
N GLN A 4 7.34 17.85 20.72
CA GLN A 4 6.88 17.90 19.33
C GLN A 4 5.50 17.25 19.27
N ALA A 5 4.49 18.05 18.94
CA ALA A 5 3.15 17.56 18.69
C ALA A 5 3.15 16.70 17.42
N GLN A 6 2.91 15.41 17.59
CA GLN A 6 2.75 14.48 16.48
C GLN A 6 1.35 14.68 15.88
N VAL A 7 1.26 15.48 14.82
CA VAL A 7 0.02 15.68 14.06
C VAL A 7 -0.27 14.40 13.28
N SER A 8 -1.20 13.59 13.80
CA SER A 8 -1.75 12.46 13.04
C SER A 8 -2.63 13.02 11.93
N ALA A 9 -2.09 13.08 10.71
CA ALA A 9 -2.88 13.41 9.54
C ALA A 9 -3.92 12.30 9.33
N LEU A 10 -5.20 12.64 9.51
CA LEU A 10 -6.31 11.77 9.22
C LEU A 10 -6.35 11.52 7.71
N GLN A 11 -5.61 10.52 7.23
CA GLN A 11 -5.70 10.06 5.85
C GLN A 11 -7.03 9.33 5.68
N THR A 12 -8.10 10.10 5.46
CA THR A 12 -9.34 9.59 4.87
C THR A 12 -9.02 9.23 3.43
N VAL A 13 -8.41 8.06 3.24
CA VAL A 13 -8.31 7.44 1.93
C VAL A 13 -9.73 6.99 1.58
N GLU A 14 -10.39 7.73 0.70
CA GLU A 14 -11.61 7.23 0.08
C GLU A 14 -11.28 5.87 -0.54
N PRO A 15 -11.97 4.79 -0.17
CA PRO A 15 -11.76 3.52 -0.85
C PRO A 15 -12.02 3.75 -2.34
N VAL A 16 -10.99 3.53 -3.16
CA VAL A 16 -11.07 3.50 -4.62
C VAL A 16 -12.32 2.70 -4.97
N ARG A 17 -13.31 3.25 -5.67
CA ARG A 17 -14.54 2.49 -5.95
C ARG A 17 -14.22 1.42 -7.01
N GLN A 18 -14.69 0.19 -6.85
CA GLN A 18 -14.51 -0.82 -7.91
C GLN A 18 -15.22 -0.31 -9.17
N PRO A 19 -14.68 -0.56 -10.37
CA PRO A 19 -15.41 -0.28 -11.60
C PRO A 19 -16.77 -0.96 -11.51
N ARG A 20 -17.81 -0.16 -11.70
CA ARG A 20 -19.19 -0.63 -11.65
C ARG A 20 -19.38 -1.59 -12.83
N GLY A 21 -19.59 -2.87 -12.55
CA GLY A 21 -19.65 -3.90 -13.58
C GLY A 21 -19.84 -5.31 -13.01
N PRO A 22 -20.07 -6.29 -13.89
CA PRO A 22 -20.27 -7.68 -13.49
C PRO A 22 -19.07 -8.19 -12.70
N PRO A 23 -19.29 -8.98 -11.64
CA PRO A 23 -18.20 -9.61 -10.92
C PRO A 23 -17.37 -10.49 -11.86
N PHE A 24 -16.04 -10.45 -11.69
CA PHE A 24 -15.08 -11.16 -12.54
C PHE A 24 -15.29 -12.68 -12.58
N SER A 25 -16.02 -13.25 -11.61
CA SER A 25 -16.42 -14.66 -11.62
C SER A 25 -17.40 -15.02 -12.73
N LEU A 26 -18.09 -14.04 -13.33
CA LEU A 26 -19.02 -14.24 -14.44
C LEU A 26 -18.27 -14.23 -15.78
N GLN A 27 -17.45 -15.25 -16.00
CA GLN A 27 -16.68 -15.36 -17.25
C GLN A 27 -17.52 -15.90 -18.42
N THR A 28 -18.70 -16.46 -18.15
CA THR A 28 -19.60 -17.00 -19.17
C THR A 28 -20.54 -15.93 -19.72
N GLU A 29 -20.84 -16.01 -21.02
CA GLU A 29 -21.76 -15.09 -21.70
C GLU A 29 -23.16 -15.11 -21.04
N GLU A 30 -23.65 -16.29 -20.69
CA GLU A 30 -24.93 -16.46 -19.99
C GLU A 30 -24.91 -15.80 -18.61
N GLY A 31 -23.83 -15.99 -17.83
CA GLY A 31 -23.67 -15.37 -16.52
C GLY A 31 -23.67 -13.84 -16.59
N LEU A 32 -23.02 -13.28 -17.61
CA LEU A 32 -23.03 -11.84 -17.88
C LEU A 32 -24.42 -11.34 -18.27
N LYS A 33 -25.12 -12.03 -19.18
CA LYS A 33 -26.50 -11.69 -19.57
C LYS A 33 -27.46 -11.70 -18.36
N ASN A 34 -27.35 -12.73 -17.52
CA ASN A 34 -28.17 -12.86 -16.32
C ASN A 34 -27.89 -11.73 -15.31
N TYR A 35 -26.64 -11.32 -15.16
CA TYR A 35 -26.26 -10.19 -14.31
C TYR A 35 -26.91 -8.87 -14.78
N TYR A 36 -26.78 -8.54 -16.07
CA TYR A 36 -27.37 -7.30 -16.61
C TYR A 36 -28.90 -7.32 -16.54
N ALA A 37 -29.54 -8.46 -16.84
CA ALA A 37 -30.99 -8.60 -16.69
C ALA A 37 -31.43 -8.39 -15.23
N SER A 38 -30.69 -8.96 -14.28
CA SER A 38 -31.00 -8.85 -12.86
C SER A 38 -30.80 -7.42 -12.32
N GLU A 39 -29.74 -6.71 -12.74
CA GLU A 39 -29.53 -5.30 -12.37
C GLU A 39 -30.66 -4.41 -12.89
N TYR A 40 -31.13 -4.64 -14.12
CA TYR A 40 -32.30 -3.91 -14.67
C TYR A 40 -33.58 -4.20 -13.86
N LEU A 41 -33.85 -5.47 -13.54
CA LEU A 41 -35.01 -5.86 -12.73
C LEU A 41 -34.96 -5.30 -11.30
N LYS A 42 -33.76 -5.13 -10.75
CA LYS A 42 -33.53 -4.46 -9.45
C LYS A 42 -33.81 -2.96 -9.55
N GLU A 43 -33.40 -2.31 -10.62
CA GLU A 43 -33.63 -0.88 -10.84
C GLU A 43 -35.13 -0.54 -10.95
N ILE A 44 -35.91 -1.39 -11.60
CA ILE A 44 -37.38 -1.25 -11.69
C ILE A 44 -38.13 -1.78 -10.45
N GLY A 45 -37.41 -2.23 -9.41
CA GLY A 45 -38.00 -2.66 -8.14
C GLY A 45 -38.70 -4.03 -8.15
N VAL A 46 -38.58 -4.80 -9.23
CA VAL A 46 -39.15 -6.16 -9.34
C VAL A 46 -38.32 -7.16 -8.54
N LEU A 47 -37.00 -6.99 -8.53
CA LEU A 47 -36.07 -7.90 -7.86
C LEU A 47 -35.54 -7.30 -6.56
N ASN A 48 -35.52 -8.10 -5.49
CA ASN A 48 -35.02 -7.67 -4.18
C ASN A 48 -33.50 -7.44 -4.23
N LYS A 49 -33.08 -6.22 -3.90
CA LYS A 49 -31.68 -5.80 -3.83
C LYS A 49 -30.82 -6.70 -2.95
N ALA A 50 -31.30 -7.12 -1.78
CA ALA A 50 -30.53 -7.96 -0.86
C ALA A 50 -30.27 -9.37 -1.44
N LYS A 51 -31.21 -9.88 -2.24
CA LYS A 51 -31.05 -11.18 -2.91
C LYS A 51 -30.03 -11.08 -4.04
N LEU A 52 -30.13 -10.04 -4.87
CA LEU A 52 -29.17 -9.80 -5.95
C LEU A 52 -27.76 -9.52 -5.43
N ASP A 53 -27.62 -8.69 -4.39
CA ASP A 53 -26.32 -8.35 -3.81
C ASP A 53 -25.67 -9.58 -3.11
N ALA A 54 -26.45 -10.59 -2.71
CA ALA A 54 -25.95 -11.86 -2.19
C ALA A 54 -25.43 -12.78 -3.31
N ASP A 55 -26.18 -12.88 -4.42
CA ASP A 55 -25.81 -13.69 -5.59
C ASP A 55 -24.58 -13.10 -6.33
N TYR A 56 -24.44 -11.77 -6.32
CA TYR A 56 -23.33 -11.04 -6.94
C TYR A 56 -22.54 -10.24 -5.92
N LEU A 57 -22.04 -10.94 -4.89
CA LEU A 57 -21.35 -10.35 -3.75
C LEU A 57 -20.14 -9.53 -4.20
N VAL A 58 -20.32 -8.22 -4.32
CA VAL A 58 -19.25 -7.25 -4.52
C VAL A 58 -18.50 -7.20 -3.19
N LYS A 59 -17.40 -7.94 -3.10
CA LYS A 59 -16.57 -7.94 -1.91
C LYS A 59 -16.16 -6.50 -1.61
N PRO A 60 -16.38 -5.98 -0.37
CA PRO A 60 -15.80 -4.71 0.01
C PRO A 60 -14.28 -4.82 -0.13
N PHE A 61 -13.63 -3.73 -0.53
CA PHE A 61 -12.17 -3.69 -0.60
C PHE A 61 -11.60 -4.23 0.69
N GLN A 62 -10.84 -5.31 0.58
CA GLN A 62 -9.95 -5.69 1.65
C GLN A 62 -8.97 -4.52 1.78
N ARG A 63 -9.11 -3.74 2.86
CA ARG A 63 -8.18 -2.63 3.12
C ARG A 63 -6.77 -3.20 2.97
N PRO A 64 -5.87 -2.52 2.24
CA PRO A 64 -4.47 -2.91 2.27
C PRO A 64 -4.10 -3.13 3.72
N ARG A 65 -3.57 -4.33 4.04
CA ARG A 65 -3.08 -4.59 5.40
C ARG A 65 -2.20 -3.40 5.75
N GLN A 66 -2.39 -2.81 6.93
CA GLN A 66 -1.44 -1.82 7.42
C GLN A 66 -0.09 -2.52 7.48
N GLN A 67 0.71 -2.34 6.42
CA GLN A 67 2.05 -2.86 6.35
C GLN A 67 2.76 -2.17 7.51
N ARG A 68 3.18 -2.95 8.51
CA ARG A 68 3.94 -2.40 9.63
C ARG A 68 5.14 -1.67 9.01
N ASN A 69 5.13 -0.35 9.19
CA ASN A 69 6.25 0.49 8.79
C ASN A 69 7.49 -0.05 9.54
N ASN A 70 8.49 -0.50 8.78
CA ASN A 70 9.77 -0.97 9.31
C ASN A 70 10.89 0.03 8.99
N ASN A 71 10.55 1.31 8.85
CA ASN A 71 11.49 2.34 8.44
C ASN A 71 12.63 2.48 9.46
N SER A 72 12.38 2.26 10.76
CA SER A 72 13.43 2.22 11.78
C SER A 72 14.54 1.23 11.41
N ALA A 73 14.19 -0.04 11.18
CA ALA A 73 15.17 -1.05 10.81
C ALA A 73 15.88 -0.76 9.46
N ARG A 74 15.24 -0.01 8.56
CA ARG A 74 15.87 0.43 7.31
C ARG A 74 16.86 1.56 7.55
N ILE A 75 16.52 2.49 8.43
CA ILE A 75 17.37 3.62 8.83
C ILE A 75 18.59 3.10 9.59
N ASP A 76 18.41 2.20 10.55
CA ASP A 76 19.51 1.62 11.34
C ASP A 76 20.59 1.00 10.43
N ARG A 77 20.17 0.22 9.41
CA ARG A 77 21.10 -0.37 8.43
C ARG A 77 21.80 0.66 7.55
N MET A 78 21.14 1.78 7.24
CA MET A 78 21.77 2.85 6.46
C MET A 78 22.78 3.62 7.30
N GLU A 79 22.47 3.88 8.58
CA GLU A 79 23.40 4.53 9.50
C GLU A 79 24.64 3.68 9.73
N GLU A 80 24.49 2.36 9.91
CA GLU A 80 25.61 1.43 10.02
C GLU A 80 26.54 1.50 8.80
N GLY A 81 26.00 1.34 7.58
CA GLY A 81 26.82 1.41 6.36
C GLY A 81 27.46 2.79 6.11
N LEU A 82 26.81 3.88 6.54
CA LEU A 82 27.40 5.22 6.48
C LEU A 82 28.55 5.39 7.47
N ASN A 83 28.43 4.83 8.67
CA ASN A 83 29.50 4.85 9.68
C ASN A 83 30.70 4.03 9.20
N GLU A 84 30.48 2.82 8.69
CA GLU A 84 31.55 1.99 8.10
C GLU A 84 32.30 2.74 6.98
N THR A 85 31.56 3.41 6.09
CA THR A 85 32.16 4.20 5.00
C THR A 85 32.98 5.36 5.55
N ARG A 86 32.47 6.05 6.58
CA ARG A 86 33.18 7.16 7.23
C ARG A 86 34.49 6.69 7.85
N ASP A 87 34.47 5.55 8.53
CA ASP A 87 35.65 5.00 9.20
C ASP A 87 36.72 4.60 8.17
N ALA A 88 36.33 3.91 7.09
CA ALA A 88 37.26 3.56 6.00
C ALA A 88 37.90 4.79 5.34
N VAL A 89 37.13 5.87 5.16
CA VAL A 89 37.65 7.15 4.64
C VAL A 89 38.65 7.78 5.62
N SER A 90 38.37 7.73 6.93
CA SER A 90 39.28 8.23 7.96
C SER A 90 40.61 7.49 7.96
N GLU A 91 40.58 6.15 7.94
CA GLU A 91 41.78 5.31 7.90
C GLU A 91 42.63 5.58 6.64
N THR A 92 41.96 5.77 5.51
CA THR A 92 42.62 6.11 4.24
C THR A 92 43.30 7.47 4.32
N GLN A 93 42.63 8.47 4.90
CA GLN A 93 43.19 9.80 5.08
C GLN A 93 44.41 9.79 6.00
N ASP A 94 44.35 9.04 7.11
CA ASP A 94 45.46 8.90 8.04
C ASP A 94 46.68 8.24 7.38
N SER A 95 46.44 7.22 6.54
CA SER A 95 47.47 6.53 5.77
C SER A 95 48.16 7.47 4.77
N ILE A 96 47.39 8.30 4.07
CA ILE A 96 47.91 9.32 3.16
C ILE A 96 48.78 10.34 3.91
N ASN A 97 48.32 10.81 5.06
CA ASN A 97 49.06 11.78 5.88
C ASN A 97 50.40 11.20 6.37
N GLN A 98 50.42 9.93 6.80
CA GLN A 98 51.65 9.26 7.24
C GLN A 98 52.68 9.14 6.11
N LEU A 99 52.24 8.73 4.92
CA LEU A 99 53.12 8.64 3.74
C LEU A 99 53.65 10.01 3.32
N SER A 100 52.82 11.05 3.38
CA SER A 100 53.23 12.42 3.05
C SER A 100 54.31 12.96 3.99
N ASN A 101 54.35 12.50 5.25
CA ASN A 101 55.36 12.93 6.22
C ASN A 101 56.69 12.16 6.10
N GLN A 102 56.79 11.18 5.19
CA GLN A 102 58.01 10.41 4.94
C GLN A 102 58.86 10.95 3.78
N PHE A 103 58.36 11.93 3.03
CA PHE A 103 59.06 12.62 1.93
C PHE A 103 59.25 14.10 2.26
#